data_AF-I1CIH5-F1
#
_entry.id   AF-I1CIH5-F1
#
_cell.length_a   1.000
_cell.length_b   1.000
_cell.length_c   1.000
_cell.angle_alpha   90.00
_cell.angle_beta   90.00
_cell.angle_gamma   90.00
#
_symmetry.space_group_name_H-M   'P 1'
#
loop_
_entity.id
_entity.type
_entity.pdbx_description
1 polymer ?
#
loop_
_entity_poly.entity_id
_entity_poly.type
_entity_poly.pdbx_seq_one_letter_code
_entity_poly.pdbx_strand_id
1 'polypeptide(L)'
;MNVLSSIPSLPNTFICGDFNARLGDLTGDALVSSRGAAMARWLADRSLTVLNGPLAHGIPTWVGFRDDREMSSIIDMFLTNASLLSPRLDIASDLSLGSDHRLLTLSFSFTQSRASES
;
A
#
# COMPACT_ATOMS: atom_id res chain seq x y z
N MET A 1 -21.52 -8.81 5.22
CA MET A 1 -20.28 -9.52 4.80
C MET A 1 -19.33 -8.46 4.26
N ASN A 2 -18.12 -8.30 4.83
CA ASN A 2 -17.15 -7.30 4.36
C ASN A 2 -16.26 -7.98 3.28
N VAL A 3 -16.08 -7.38 2.11
CA VAL A 3 -15.19 -7.92 1.05
C VAL A 3 -13.76 -8.17 1.55
N LEU A 4 -13.30 -7.37 2.52
CA LEU A 4 -12.00 -7.58 3.16
C LEU A 4 -11.94 -8.90 3.93
N SER A 5 -13.06 -9.37 4.47
CA SER A 5 -13.13 -10.63 5.21
C SER A 5 -13.07 -11.87 4.32
N SER A 6 -13.41 -11.76 3.04
CA SER A 6 -13.33 -12.86 2.06
C SER A 6 -11.96 -13.03 1.43
N ILE A 7 -11.02 -12.09 1.62
CA ILE A 7 -9.65 -12.24 1.12
C ILE A 7 -8.98 -13.36 1.94
N PRO A 8 -8.53 -14.45 1.29
CA PRO A 8 -7.93 -15.57 1.99
C PRO A 8 -6.59 -15.16 2.63
N SER A 9 -6.33 -15.69 3.82
CA SER A 9 -5.05 -15.48 4.50
C SER A 9 -4.07 -16.55 4.04
N LEU A 10 -3.37 -16.29 2.94
CA LEU A 10 -2.34 -17.18 2.39
C LEU A 10 -0.95 -16.61 2.68
N PRO A 11 0.07 -17.45 2.91
CA PRO A 11 1.45 -16.98 3.02
C PRO A 11 1.92 -16.37 1.70
N ASN A 12 2.85 -15.41 1.78
CA ASN A 12 3.44 -14.73 0.62
C ASN A 12 2.41 -14.02 -0.28
N THR A 13 1.37 -13.46 0.33
CA THR A 13 0.33 -12.71 -0.38
C THR A 13 0.77 -11.27 -0.60
N PHE A 14 0.51 -10.77 -1.81
CA PHE A 14 0.60 -9.35 -2.14
C PHE A 14 -0.78 -8.83 -2.52
N ILE A 15 -1.14 -7.68 -1.99
CA ILE A 15 -2.37 -6.95 -2.35
C ILE A 15 -1.95 -5.53 -2.67
N CYS A 16 -2.27 -5.06 -3.87
CA CYS A 16 -1.94 -3.70 -4.28
C CYS A 16 -3.02 -3.08 -5.16
N GLY A 17 -3.01 -1.75 -5.21
CA GLY A 17 -3.96 -0.95 -5.97
C GLY A 17 -4.55 0.18 -5.14
N ASP A 18 -5.58 0.82 -5.67
CA ASP A 18 -6.33 1.89 -5.00
C ASP A 18 -7.28 1.31 -3.94
N PHE A 19 -6.98 1.57 -2.67
CA PHE A 19 -7.84 1.19 -1.55
C PHE A 19 -8.88 2.26 -1.22
N ASN A 20 -8.72 3.46 -1.77
CA ASN A 20 -9.51 4.66 -1.49
C ASN A 20 -9.64 4.91 0.03
N ALA A 21 -8.56 4.60 0.77
CA ALA A 21 -8.49 4.59 2.21
C ALA A 21 -7.20 5.27 2.66
N ARG A 22 -7.33 6.31 3.47
CA ARG A 22 -6.21 7.09 4.02
C ARG A 22 -5.87 6.60 5.43
N LEU A 23 -4.62 6.20 5.64
CA LEU A 23 -4.12 5.59 6.88
C LEU A 23 -3.37 6.54 7.81
N GLY A 24 -3.35 7.85 7.50
CA GLY A 24 -2.71 8.86 8.33
C GLY A 24 -1.20 8.61 8.51
N ASP A 25 -0.76 8.75 9.76
CA ASP A 25 0.64 8.61 10.17
C ASP A 25 1.31 7.31 9.71
N LEU A 26 0.56 6.21 9.56
CA LEU A 26 1.10 4.92 9.11
C LEU A 26 1.75 5.03 7.72
N THR A 27 1.20 5.86 6.85
CA THR A 27 1.73 6.11 5.50
C THR A 27 2.33 7.51 5.35
N GLY A 28 2.17 8.38 6.35
CA GLY A 28 2.51 9.81 6.25
C GLY A 28 1.45 10.62 5.52
N ASP A 29 0.22 10.09 5.42
CA ASP A 29 -0.91 10.85 4.88
C ASP A 29 -1.42 11.84 5.93
N ALA A 30 -1.85 13.03 5.51
CA ALA A 30 -2.36 14.06 6.41
C ALA A 30 -3.67 13.68 7.14
N LEU A 31 -4.46 12.75 6.62
CA LEU A 31 -5.77 12.38 7.19
C LEU A 31 -5.90 10.87 7.41
N VAL A 32 -6.73 10.52 8.39
CA VAL A 32 -7.29 9.17 8.53
C VAL A 32 -8.75 9.21 8.05
N SER A 33 -9.09 8.35 7.11
CA SER A 33 -10.47 8.18 6.64
C SER A 33 -11.20 7.09 7.43
N SER A 34 -12.53 7.07 7.40
CA SER A 34 -13.33 5.97 8.00
C SER A 34 -12.99 4.61 7.39
N ARG A 35 -12.75 4.57 6.07
CA ARG A 35 -12.26 3.38 5.35
C ARG A 35 -10.86 2.98 5.82
N GLY A 36 -9.98 3.95 6.05
CA GLY A 36 -8.66 3.74 6.63
C GLY A 36 -8.71 3.14 8.03
N ALA A 37 -9.58 3.65 8.90
CA ALA A 37 -9.77 3.10 10.24
C ALA A 37 -10.28 1.64 10.22
N ALA A 38 -11.20 1.32 9.30
CA ALA A 38 -11.68 -0.05 9.10
C ALA A 38 -10.57 -0.96 8.54
N MET A 39 -9.80 -0.47 7.57
CA MET A 39 -8.66 -1.17 6.98
C MET A 39 -7.56 -1.44 8.01
N ALA A 40 -7.24 -0.49 8.89
CA ALA A 40 -6.24 -0.66 9.94
C ALA A 40 -6.56 -1.84 10.88
N ARG A 41 -7.84 -2.01 11.25
CA ARG A 41 -8.30 -3.18 12.03
C ARG A 41 -8.11 -4.48 11.26
N TRP A 42 -8.51 -4.48 9.98
CA TRP A 42 -8.37 -5.63 9.11
C TRP A 42 -6.90 -6.05 8.87
N LEU A 43 -5.98 -5.09 8.77
CA LEU A 43 -4.54 -5.33 8.65
C LEU A 43 -3.96 -6.00 9.90
N ALA A 44 -4.36 -5.51 11.09
CA ALA A 44 -3.92 -6.06 12.38
C ALA A 44 -4.33 -7.54 12.52
N ASP A 45 -5.55 -7.90 12.10
CA ASP A 45 -6.06 -9.27 12.19
C ASP A 45 -5.35 -10.27 11.24
N ARG A 46 -4.72 -9.78 10.16
CA ARG A 46 -4.15 -10.62 9.08
C ARG A 46 -2.63 -10.58 8.97
N SER A 47 -1.96 -9.86 9.87
CA SER A 47 -0.50 -9.68 9.85
C SER A 47 0.01 -9.14 8.49
N LEU A 48 -0.78 -8.27 7.85
CA LEU A 48 -0.39 -7.60 6.61
C LEU A 48 0.33 -6.30 6.95
N THR A 49 1.50 -6.09 6.35
CA THR A 49 2.28 -4.86 6.45
C THR A 49 1.96 -3.95 5.26
N VAL A 50 1.73 -2.66 5.54
CA VAL A 50 1.60 -1.62 4.51
C VAL A 50 3.00 -1.13 4.15
N LEU A 51 3.51 -1.50 2.97
CA LEU A 51 4.88 -1.21 2.56
C LEU A 51 5.14 0.29 2.28
N ASN A 52 4.10 1.06 1.98
CA ASN A 52 4.21 2.51 1.79
C ASN A 52 4.77 3.21 3.03
N GLY A 53 4.44 2.73 4.23
CA GLY A 53 4.93 3.32 5.48
C GLY A 53 6.45 3.31 5.58
N PRO A 54 7.11 2.14 5.60
CA PRO A 54 8.57 2.08 5.74
C PRO A 54 9.35 2.46 4.46
N LEU A 55 8.76 2.33 3.27
CA LEU A 55 9.52 2.46 2.01
C LEU A 55 9.27 3.76 1.24
N ALA A 56 8.15 4.45 1.48
CA ALA A 56 7.75 5.65 0.73
C ALA A 56 6.92 6.61 1.59
N HIS A 57 7.29 6.77 2.86
CA HIS A 57 6.53 7.56 3.84
C HIS A 57 6.31 9.01 3.36
N GLY A 58 5.05 9.47 3.44
CA GLY A 58 4.67 10.84 3.11
C GLY A 58 4.68 11.18 1.61
N ILE A 59 4.99 10.23 0.73
CA ILE A 59 4.99 10.46 -0.72
C ILE A 59 3.58 10.19 -1.27
N PRO A 60 2.87 11.20 -1.80
CA PRO A 60 1.51 11.01 -2.30
C PRO A 60 1.44 10.06 -3.48
N THR A 61 0.35 9.29 -3.57
CA THR A 61 0.06 8.37 -4.69
C THR A 61 -1.03 8.89 -5.60
N TRP A 62 -1.85 9.80 -5.09
CA TRP A 62 -2.84 10.54 -5.85
C TRP A 62 -2.58 12.03 -5.68
N VAL A 63 -2.66 12.78 -6.78
CA VAL A 63 -2.55 14.23 -6.82
C VAL A 63 -3.63 14.78 -7.75
N GLY A 64 -4.53 15.59 -7.21
CA GLY A 64 -5.56 16.28 -7.96
C GLY A 64 -5.58 17.77 -7.68
N PHE A 65 -6.51 18.48 -8.32
CA PHE A 65 -6.69 19.92 -8.14
C PHE A 65 -8.13 20.22 -7.74
N ARG A 66 -8.31 21.10 -6.77
CA ARG A 66 -9.61 21.66 -6.39
C ARG A 66 -9.44 23.16 -6.14
N ASP A 67 -10.21 23.98 -6.85
CA ASP A 67 -10.18 25.44 -6.71
C ASP A 67 -8.75 26.00 -6.84
N ASP A 68 -8.01 25.56 -7.87
CA ASP A 68 -6.59 25.87 -8.15
C ASP A 68 -5.58 25.49 -7.04
N ARG A 69 -6.03 24.72 -6.05
CA ARG A 69 -5.18 24.17 -5.00
C ARG A 69 -4.87 22.71 -5.28
N GLU A 70 -3.58 22.37 -5.26
CA GLU A 70 -3.15 20.97 -5.28
C GLU A 70 -3.64 20.26 -4.03
N MET A 71 -4.28 19.12 -4.24
CA MET A 71 -4.70 18.18 -3.22
C MET A 71 -3.99 16.87 -3.45
N SER A 72 -3.61 16.20 -2.36
CA SER A 72 -2.90 14.94 -2.47
C SER A 72 -3.32 13.96 -1.36
N SER A 73 -3.16 12.68 -1.65
CA SER A 73 -3.42 11.59 -0.71
C SER A 73 -2.57 10.37 -1.03
N ILE A 74 -2.43 9.50 -0.04
CA ILE A 74 -1.84 8.18 -0.15
C ILE A 74 -2.97 7.17 -0.02
N ILE A 75 -3.41 6.64 -1.16
CA ILE A 75 -4.55 5.72 -1.27
C ILE A 75 -4.23 4.47 -2.08
N ASP A 76 -3.17 4.52 -2.90
CA ASP A 76 -2.61 3.38 -3.60
C ASP A 76 -1.54 2.75 -2.73
N MET A 77 -1.65 1.46 -2.42
CA MET A 77 -0.74 0.84 -1.47
C MET A 77 -0.27 -0.53 -1.92
N PHE A 78 0.88 -0.95 -1.39
CA PHE A 78 1.30 -2.34 -1.41
C PHE A 78 1.20 -2.93 -0.01
N LEU A 79 0.47 -4.04 0.11
CA LEU A 79 0.31 -4.81 1.34
C LEU A 79 0.94 -6.19 1.15
N THR A 80 1.62 -6.69 2.17
CA THR A 80 2.12 -8.07 2.13
C THR A 80 2.28 -8.69 3.52
N ASN A 81 2.21 -10.01 3.57
CA ASN A 81 2.70 -10.82 4.70
C ASN A 81 3.97 -11.63 4.32
N ALA A 82 4.56 -11.36 3.14
CA ALA A 82 5.80 -11.97 2.71
C ALA A 82 7.00 -11.31 3.38
N SER A 83 8.03 -12.10 3.68
CA SER A 83 9.35 -11.57 4.06
C SER A 83 10.09 -11.14 2.79
N LEU A 84 10.36 -9.84 2.66
CA LEU A 84 11.04 -9.28 1.49
C LEU A 84 12.52 -9.03 1.79
N LEU A 85 13.40 -9.34 0.84
CA LEU A 85 14.80 -8.93 0.88
C LEU A 85 15.02 -7.68 0.03
N SER A 86 15.70 -6.69 0.62
CA SER A 86 16.02 -5.42 -0.02
C SER A 86 14.83 -4.78 -0.77
N PRO A 87 13.64 -4.66 -0.13
CA PRO A 87 12.49 -4.09 -0.81
C PRO A 87 12.69 -2.60 -1.09
N ARG A 88 12.25 -2.17 -2.27
CA ARG A 88 12.21 -0.77 -2.69
C ARG A 88 10.85 -0.47 -3.28
N LEU A 89 10.23 0.63 -2.85
CA LEU A 89 8.98 1.14 -3.40
C LEU A 89 9.23 2.52 -3.99
N ASP A 90 9.11 2.63 -5.30
CA ASP A 90 9.24 3.89 -6.03
C ASP A 90 7.87 4.41 -6.44
N ILE A 91 7.66 5.72 -6.23
CA ILE A 91 6.44 6.42 -6.64
C ILE A 91 6.85 7.47 -7.67
N ALA A 92 6.47 7.25 -8.93
CA ALA A 92 6.88 8.12 -10.02
C ALA A 92 6.13 9.47 -9.94
N SER A 93 6.86 10.57 -9.96
CA SER A 93 6.29 11.93 -9.94
C SER A 93 5.98 12.48 -11.33
N ASP A 94 6.59 11.92 -12.37
CA ASP A 94 6.59 12.41 -13.76
C ASP A 94 6.02 11.40 -14.77
N LEU A 95 5.74 10.17 -14.34
CA LEU A 95 5.18 9.09 -15.17
C LEU A 95 3.70 8.85 -14.87
N SER A 96 2.92 9.92 -14.73
CA SER A 96 1.46 9.83 -14.79
C SER A 96 1.06 9.73 -16.26
N LEU A 97 0.54 8.58 -16.69
CA LEU A 97 0.05 8.35 -18.06
C LEU A 97 -1.25 9.16 -18.34
N GLY A 98 -1.25 10.47 -18.07
CA GLY A 98 -2.44 11.32 -18.02
C GLY A 98 -3.34 11.07 -16.81
N SER A 99 -2.89 10.31 -15.82
CA SER A 99 -3.64 9.97 -14.60
C SER A 99 -3.34 10.93 -13.44
N ASP A 100 -4.31 11.16 -12.57
CA ASP A 100 -4.12 11.80 -11.26
C ASP A 100 -3.52 10.83 -10.22
N HIS A 101 -3.51 9.53 -10.52
CA HIS A 101 -2.73 8.52 -9.79
C HIS A 101 -1.29 8.41 -10.33
N ARG A 102 -0.34 8.33 -9.41
CA ARG A 102 1.07 8.08 -9.69
C ARG A 102 1.33 6.58 -9.84
N LEU A 103 2.29 6.23 -10.70
CA LEU A 103 2.74 4.86 -10.84
C LEU A 103 3.57 4.44 -9.62
N LEU A 104 3.21 3.31 -9.01
CA LEU A 104 3.95 2.68 -7.92
C LEU A 104 4.69 1.44 -8.44
N THR A 105 5.98 1.33 -8.15
CA THR A 105 6.81 0.17 -8.51
C THR A 105 7.42 -0.44 -7.27
N LEU A 106 7.04 -1.67 -6.93
CA LEU A 106 7.66 -2.46 -5.86
C LEU A 106 8.69 -3.41 -6.48
N SER A 107 9.95 -3.32 -6.04
CA SER A 107 11.02 -4.25 -6.38
C SER A 107 11.55 -4.91 -5.12
N PHE A 108 11.82 -6.22 -5.16
CA PHE A 108 12.34 -6.97 -4.03
C PHE A 108 13.02 -8.26 -4.50
N SER A 109 13.85 -8.83 -3.64
CA SER A 109 14.37 -10.18 -3.78
C SER A 109 13.59 -11.13 -2.87
N PHE A 110 13.38 -12.36 -3.33
CA PHE A 110 12.71 -13.41 -2.57
C PHE A 110 13.71 -14.51 -2.21
N THR A 111 13.92 -14.78 -0.92
CA THR A 111 14.51 -16.05 -0.50
C THR A 111 13.43 -17.09 -0.48
N GLN A 112 13.42 -17.98 -1.47
CA GLN A 112 12.69 -19.22 -1.34
C GLN A 112 13.43 -20.05 -0.27
N SER A 113 12.84 -20.19 0.92
CA SER A 113 13.23 -21.30 1.79
C SER A 113 12.97 -22.56 0.99
N ARG A 114 14.03 -23.29 0.63
CA ARG A 114 13.86 -24.67 0.16
C ARG A 114 13.07 -25.36 1.27
N ALA A 115 11.85 -25.80 0.96
CA ALA A 115 11.26 -26.85 1.77
C ALA A 115 12.32 -27.95 1.80
N SER A 116 12.82 -28.28 2.99
CA SER A 116 13.60 -29.48 3.16
C SER A 116 12.73 -30.61 2.65
N GLU A 117 13.07 -31.15 1.48
CA GLU A 117 12.57 -32.45 1.04
C GLU A 117 13.04 -33.43 2.11
N SER A 118 12.11 -33.80 2.99
CA SER A 118 12.23 -34.90 3.93
C SER A 118 12.01 -36.23 3.21
#